data_AF-A0A935WM24-F1
#
_entry.id   AF-A0A935WM24-F1
#
_cell.length_a   1.000
_cell.length_b   1.000
_cell.length_c   1.000
_cell.angle_alpha   90.00
_cell.angle_beta   90.00
_cell.angle_gamma   90.00
#
_symmetry.space_group_name_H-M   'P 1'
#
loop_
_entity.id
_entity.type
_entity.pdbx_description
1 polymer ?
#
loop_
_entity_poly.entity_id
_entity_poly.type
_entity_poly.pdbx_seq_one_letter_code
_entity_poly.pdbx_strand_id
1 'polypeptide(L)'
;MIPSRPAKVDTPNQQQVAVVEQPKTQMQQPKADTPPAVQLPPPDPEAEARRDFEIAQKIDTIEAFDLFLSRHPEGFYATLARAQKTKLAMVEQQRVEQEQIRVQKEVTRNVIAELQRAGCGPENTDGEWNDSASKSLELYNKHAKTKFDASPNEQMLAALRERDGRVCPLTCRPGFRVQNNACVAIPRQVQQRPQQQQQQPQQQQQQPAFQPRGTICVRGICVGN
;
A
#
# COMPACT_ATOMS: atom_id res chain seq x y z
N MET A 1 13.75 17.25 22.85
CA MET A 1 15.18 17.58 22.72
C MET A 1 15.37 18.27 21.37
N ILE A 2 15.65 19.58 21.40
CA ILE A 2 16.01 20.43 20.25
C ILE A 2 17.56 20.37 20.09
N PRO A 3 18.19 21.03 19.09
CA PRO A 3 18.51 20.61 17.71
C PRO A 3 20.04 20.42 17.51
N SER A 4 20.49 20.07 16.30
CA SER A 4 21.82 20.51 15.83
C SER A 4 21.93 20.61 14.31
N ARG A 5 22.22 21.85 13.87
CA ARG A 5 22.83 22.22 12.58
C ARG A 5 24.22 21.61 12.45
N PRO A 6 24.73 21.48 11.21
CA PRO A 6 25.86 22.34 10.80
C PRO A 6 25.74 22.73 9.30
N ALA A 7 26.56 23.54 8.65
CA ALA A 7 27.45 24.66 8.94
C ALA A 7 27.68 25.32 7.55
N LYS A 8 28.03 26.61 7.53
CA LYS A 8 28.27 27.38 6.30
C LYS A 8 29.50 26.84 5.56
N VAL A 9 29.46 26.87 4.23
CA VAL A 9 30.63 26.69 3.36
C VAL A 9 31.10 28.07 2.91
N ASP A 10 32.36 28.36 3.24
CA ASP A 10 33.09 29.58 2.95
C ASP A 10 33.56 29.67 1.49
N THR A 11 33.63 30.90 1.03
CA THR A 11 34.10 31.38 -0.29
C THR A 11 35.63 31.36 -0.39
N PRO A 12 36.24 31.05 -1.54
CA PRO A 12 37.61 31.47 -1.87
C PRO A 12 37.55 32.71 -2.79
N ASN A 13 37.97 33.90 -2.35
CA ASN A 13 39.34 34.41 -2.18
C ASN A 13 40.06 34.65 -3.53
N GLN A 14 39.88 35.87 -4.05
CA GLN A 14 40.73 36.48 -5.06
C GLN A 14 41.89 37.19 -4.34
N GLN A 15 43.14 36.85 -4.65
CA GLN A 15 44.20 37.83 -4.95
C GLN A 15 45.53 37.14 -5.30
N GLN A 16 46.23 37.75 -6.26
CA GLN A 16 47.69 37.80 -6.51
C GLN A 16 48.23 36.97 -7.68
N VAL A 17 48.60 37.71 -8.74
CA VAL A 17 49.86 37.48 -9.45
C VAL A 17 50.54 38.81 -9.78
N ALA A 18 51.85 38.72 -9.79
CA ALA A 18 52.84 39.76 -9.56
C ALA A 18 53.10 40.73 -10.72
N VAL A 19 53.70 41.83 -10.31
CA VAL A 19 54.31 42.95 -11.05
C VAL A 19 55.50 42.48 -11.92
N VAL A 20 55.59 42.99 -13.15
CA VAL A 20 56.84 43.05 -13.94
C VAL A 20 57.02 44.48 -14.44
N GLU A 21 58.27 44.94 -14.31
CA GLU A 21 58.82 46.29 -14.47
C GLU A 21 58.65 46.96 -15.84
N GLN A 22 58.63 48.29 -15.79
CA GLN A 22 58.58 49.24 -16.90
C GLN A 22 59.99 49.58 -17.42
N PRO A 23 60.18 49.83 -18.73
CA PRO A 23 61.19 50.77 -19.20
C PRO A 23 60.57 52.15 -19.50
N LYS A 24 61.15 53.19 -18.89
CA LYS A 24 60.85 54.60 -19.13
C LYS A 24 61.25 55.01 -20.56
N THR A 25 60.35 55.68 -21.29
CA THR A 25 60.72 56.57 -22.39
C THR A 25 59.79 57.79 -22.40
N GLN A 26 60.37 58.92 -22.76
CA GLN A 26 60.00 60.28 -22.38
C GLN A 26 58.77 60.88 -23.08
N MET A 27 58.24 61.89 -22.37
CA MET A 27 57.38 63.00 -22.79
C MET A 27 57.29 63.29 -24.30
N GLN A 28 56.07 63.22 -24.82
CA GLN A 28 55.48 64.21 -25.72
C GLN A 28 53.96 64.02 -25.72
N GLN A 29 53.22 65.06 -25.36
CA GLN A 29 51.78 65.16 -25.64
C GLN A 29 51.61 65.73 -27.05
N PRO A 30 50.97 65.00 -27.98
CA PRO A 30 50.33 65.62 -29.12
C PRO A 30 48.84 65.84 -28.78
N LYS A 31 48.49 67.13 -28.80
CA LYS A 31 47.21 67.76 -29.17
C LYS A 31 45.96 66.88 -29.27
N ALA A 32 44.92 67.38 -28.57
CA ALA A 32 43.50 67.09 -28.66
C ALA A 32 43.04 66.29 -29.90
N ASP A 33 42.67 65.04 -29.65
CA ASP A 33 41.79 64.24 -30.49
C ASP A 33 40.55 63.84 -29.69
N THR A 34 39.41 63.96 -30.37
CA THR A 34 38.03 63.67 -29.97
C THR A 34 37.88 62.40 -29.10
N PRO A 35 36.99 62.37 -28.09
CA PRO A 35 36.69 61.14 -27.35
C PRO A 35 36.25 60.03 -28.32
N PRO A 36 36.84 58.82 -28.28
CA PRO A 36 36.33 57.71 -29.07
C PRO A 36 34.91 57.41 -28.61
N ALA A 37 33.96 57.48 -29.54
CA ALA A 37 32.60 57.05 -29.32
C ALA A 37 32.60 55.59 -28.82
N VAL A 38 32.06 55.38 -27.62
CA VAL A 38 31.80 54.04 -27.07
C VAL A 38 30.85 53.34 -28.04
N GLN A 39 31.37 52.46 -28.89
CA GLN A 39 30.52 51.57 -29.67
C GLN A 39 29.87 50.60 -28.68
N LEU A 40 28.55 50.64 -28.54
CA LEU A 40 27.83 49.64 -27.76
C LEU A 40 28.17 48.26 -28.33
N PRO A 41 28.43 47.24 -27.48
CA PRO A 41 28.56 45.86 -27.96
C PRO A 41 27.30 45.46 -28.74
N PRO A 42 27.43 44.62 -29.78
CA PRO A 42 26.30 44.19 -30.59
C PRO A 42 25.22 43.55 -29.71
N PRO A 43 23.92 43.74 -30.04
CA PRO A 43 22.83 43.14 -29.29
C PRO A 43 22.98 41.61 -29.32
N ASP A 44 23.06 41.00 -28.14
CA ASP A 44 23.10 39.54 -27.98
C ASP A 44 21.83 38.94 -28.61
N PRO A 45 21.96 38.14 -29.69
CA PRO A 45 20.80 37.57 -30.39
C PRO A 45 20.02 36.57 -29.53
N GLU A 46 20.60 36.04 -28.44
CA GLU A 46 19.93 35.11 -27.52
C GLU A 46 19.32 35.80 -26.29
N ALA A 47 19.47 37.12 -26.13
CA ALA A 47 18.99 37.83 -24.95
C ALA A 47 17.46 37.78 -24.78
N GLU A 48 16.71 37.79 -25.89
CA GLU A 48 15.25 37.61 -25.88
C GLU A 48 14.85 36.17 -25.56
N ALA A 49 15.50 35.20 -26.21
CA ALA A 49 15.30 33.78 -25.94
C ALA A 49 15.54 33.45 -24.46
N ARG A 50 16.57 34.04 -23.84
CA ARG A 50 16.81 33.88 -22.40
C ARG A 50 15.63 34.35 -21.54
N ARG A 51 15.08 35.54 -21.80
CA ARG A 51 13.96 36.10 -21.03
C ARG A 51 12.70 35.25 -21.18
N ASP A 52 12.38 34.85 -22.41
CA ASP A 52 11.22 34.01 -22.69
C ASP A 52 11.37 32.61 -22.07
N PHE A 53 12.59 32.07 -22.09
CA PHE A 53 12.91 30.79 -21.44
C PHE A 53 12.78 30.90 -19.91
N GLU A 54 13.20 32.01 -19.30
CA GLU A 54 13.00 32.27 -17.87
C GLU A 54 11.50 32.34 -17.51
N ILE A 55 10.66 32.88 -18.39
CA ILE A 55 9.19 32.86 -18.22
C ILE A 55 8.67 31.42 -18.30
N ALA A 56 9.09 30.66 -19.31
CA ALA A 56 8.68 29.26 -19.47
C ALA A 56 9.08 28.40 -18.26
N GLN A 57 10.29 28.58 -17.73
CA GLN A 57 10.75 27.92 -16.51
C GLN A 57 9.93 28.29 -15.27
N LYS A 58 9.45 29.53 -15.15
CA LYS A 58 8.60 29.94 -14.02
C LYS A 58 7.22 29.28 -14.05
N ILE A 59 6.72 28.98 -15.25
CA ILE A 59 5.42 28.31 -15.43
C ILE A 59 5.60 26.78 -15.28
N ASP A 60 6.71 26.24 -15.79
CA ASP A 60 7.11 24.82 -15.72
C ASP A 60 6.04 23.84 -16.24
N THR A 61 5.43 24.19 -17.38
CA THR A 61 4.43 23.34 -18.07
C THR A 61 4.87 23.02 -19.49
N ILE A 62 4.35 21.91 -20.03
CA ILE A 62 4.62 21.48 -21.41
C ILE A 62 4.23 22.60 -22.38
N GLU A 63 3.10 23.26 -22.15
CA GLU A 63 2.56 24.33 -22.98
C GLU A 63 3.44 25.58 -22.98
N ALA A 64 4.02 25.94 -21.82
CA ALA A 64 4.92 27.08 -21.72
C ALA A 64 6.22 26.86 -22.50
N PHE A 65 6.78 25.64 -22.44
CA PHE A 65 7.95 25.28 -23.24
C PHE A 65 7.61 25.12 -24.73
N ASP A 66 6.41 24.67 -25.09
CA ASP A 66 5.96 24.62 -26.48
C ASP A 66 5.79 26.00 -27.08
N LEU A 67 5.23 26.93 -26.32
CA LEU A 67 5.13 28.33 -26.73
C LEU A 67 6.51 28.95 -26.92
N PHE A 68 7.46 28.66 -26.02
CA PHE A 68 8.85 29.07 -26.17
C PHE A 68 9.46 28.50 -27.47
N LEU A 69 9.34 27.19 -27.70
CA LEU A 69 9.86 26.52 -28.90
C LEU A 69 9.22 26.98 -30.20
N SER A 70 7.97 27.45 -30.16
CA SER A 70 7.30 28.03 -31.33
C SER A 70 7.90 29.39 -31.75
N ARG A 71 8.41 30.17 -30.78
CA ARG A 71 9.05 31.47 -31.01
C ARG A 71 10.55 31.33 -31.28
N HIS A 72 11.19 30.43 -30.54
CA HIS A 72 12.64 30.16 -30.55
C HIS A 72 12.89 28.68 -30.86
N PRO A 73 12.79 28.26 -32.14
CA PRO A 73 12.92 26.85 -32.51
C PRO A 73 14.36 26.32 -32.45
N GLU A 74 15.38 27.18 -32.53
CA GLU A 74 16.79 26.78 -32.53
C GLU A 74 17.59 27.53 -31.46
N GLY A 75 18.80 27.03 -31.17
CA GLY A 75 19.73 27.63 -30.21
C GLY A 75 19.85 26.89 -28.88
N PHE A 76 20.63 27.46 -27.96
CA PHE A 76 20.95 26.82 -26.69
C PHE A 76 19.69 26.58 -25.84
N TYR A 77 18.86 27.61 -25.70
CA TYR A 77 17.63 27.54 -24.90
C TYR A 77 16.56 26.64 -25.53
N ALA A 78 16.50 26.51 -26.87
CA ALA A 78 15.63 25.55 -27.54
C ALA A 78 15.97 24.10 -27.16
N THR A 79 17.27 23.80 -27.06
CA THR A 79 17.73 22.48 -26.62
C THR A 79 17.34 22.20 -25.16
N LEU A 80 17.50 23.18 -24.27
CA LEU A 80 17.08 23.05 -22.87
C LEU A 80 15.57 22.91 -22.72
N ALA A 81 14.78 23.70 -23.45
CA ALA A 81 13.32 23.64 -23.42
C ALA A 81 12.79 22.27 -23.87
N ARG A 82 13.37 21.69 -24.94
CA ARG A 82 13.06 20.31 -25.37
C ARG A 82 13.39 19.30 -24.27
N ALA A 83 14.54 19.42 -23.62
CA ALA A 83 14.94 18.53 -22.53
C ALA A 83 13.96 18.63 -21.34
N GLN A 84 13.58 19.85 -20.94
CA GLN A 84 12.64 20.08 -19.86
C GLN A 84 11.23 19.56 -20.20
N LYS A 85 10.76 19.77 -21.43
CA LYS A 85 9.49 19.22 -21.91
C LYS A 85 9.46 17.69 -21.83
N THR A 86 10.52 17.01 -22.29
CA THR A 86 10.62 15.55 -22.20
C THR A 86 10.56 15.08 -20.75
N LYS A 87 11.24 15.78 -19.83
CA LYS A 87 11.18 15.48 -18.40
C LYS A 87 9.75 15.61 -17.84
N LEU A 88 9.06 16.71 -18.14
CA LEU A 88 7.67 16.92 -17.69
C LEU A 88 6.73 15.86 -18.25
N ALA A 89 6.88 15.49 -19.54
CA ALA A 89 6.09 14.44 -20.16
C ALA A 89 6.30 13.07 -19.49
N MET A 90 7.53 12.72 -19.13
CA MET A 90 7.81 11.48 -18.39
C MET A 90 7.18 11.48 -17.00
N VAL A 91 7.25 12.60 -16.27
CA VAL A 91 6.61 12.73 -14.95
C VAL A 91 5.09 12.59 -15.05
N GLU A 92 4.47 13.18 -16.08
CA GLU A 92 3.04 13.04 -16.30
C GLU A 92 2.65 11.60 -16.66
N GLN A 93 3.42 10.94 -17.53
CA GLN A 93 3.22 9.52 -17.84
C GLN A 93 3.33 8.64 -16.60
N GLN A 94 4.33 8.89 -15.73
CA GLN A 94 4.46 8.17 -14.47
C GLN A 94 3.24 8.37 -13.58
N ARG A 95 2.70 9.59 -13.48
CA ARG A 95 1.50 9.85 -12.69
C ARG A 95 0.29 9.10 -13.22
N VAL A 96 0.08 9.12 -14.54
CA VAL A 96 -1.00 8.37 -15.18
C VAL A 96 -0.84 6.88 -14.93
N GLU A 97 0.36 6.32 -15.11
CA GLU A 97 0.63 4.91 -14.86
C GLU A 97 0.39 4.53 -13.39
N GLN A 98 0.85 5.34 -12.44
CA GLN A 98 0.60 5.12 -11.03
C GLN A 98 -0.91 5.15 -10.71
N GLU A 99 -1.65 6.07 -11.30
CA GLU A 99 -3.11 6.12 -11.12
C GLU A 99 -3.80 4.89 -11.74
N GLN A 100 -3.38 4.46 -12.94
CA GLN A 100 -3.88 3.24 -13.57
C GLN A 100 -3.60 2.01 -12.70
N ILE A 101 -2.42 1.89 -12.11
CA ILE A 101 -2.06 0.81 -11.18
C ILE A 101 -2.96 0.86 -9.94
N ARG A 102 -3.21 2.05 -9.37
CA ARG A 102 -4.10 2.21 -8.21
C ARG A 102 -5.53 1.78 -8.53
N VAL A 103 -6.07 2.24 -9.66
CA VAL A 103 -7.41 1.87 -10.13
C VAL A 103 -7.50 0.36 -10.39
N GLN A 104 -6.52 -0.23 -11.09
CA GLN A 104 -6.49 -1.67 -11.35
C GLN A 104 -6.43 -2.48 -10.04
N LYS A 105 -5.63 -2.04 -9.06
CA LYS A 105 -5.56 -2.70 -7.75
C LYS A 105 -6.89 -2.63 -7.01
N GLU A 106 -7.61 -1.51 -7.10
CA GLU A 106 -8.94 -1.37 -6.53
C GLU A 106 -9.95 -2.31 -7.19
N VAL A 107 -9.98 -2.37 -8.54
CA VAL A 107 -10.82 -3.31 -9.29
C VAL A 107 -10.52 -4.75 -8.88
N THR A 108 -9.24 -5.13 -8.81
CA THR A 108 -8.80 -6.45 -8.37
C THR A 108 -9.30 -6.77 -6.96
N ARG A 109 -9.12 -5.86 -6.00
CA ARG A 109 -9.59 -6.04 -4.62
C ARG A 109 -11.11 -6.24 -4.58
N ASN A 110 -11.86 -5.44 -5.34
CA ASN A 110 -13.30 -5.52 -5.38
C ASN A 110 -13.77 -6.84 -6.02
N VAL A 111 -13.13 -7.30 -7.09
CA VAL A 111 -13.42 -8.60 -7.72
C VAL A 111 -13.19 -9.74 -6.73
N ILE A 112 -12.04 -9.75 -6.03
CA ILE A 112 -11.74 -10.79 -5.03
C ILE A 112 -12.77 -10.78 -3.90
N ALA A 113 -13.17 -9.59 -3.43
CA ALA A 113 -14.21 -9.45 -2.40
C ALA A 113 -15.58 -9.99 -2.87
N GLU A 114 -15.96 -9.75 -4.13
CA GLU A 114 -17.21 -10.30 -4.68
C GLU A 114 -17.15 -11.81 -4.84
N LEU A 115 -16.00 -12.35 -5.28
CA LEU A 115 -15.80 -13.81 -5.30
C LEU A 115 -15.93 -14.39 -3.90
N GLN A 116 -15.40 -13.71 -2.88
CA GLN A 116 -15.51 -14.13 -1.48
C GLN A 116 -16.96 -14.07 -0.98
N ARG A 117 -17.71 -13.01 -1.31
CA ARG A 117 -19.15 -12.90 -1.02
C ARG A 117 -19.93 -14.05 -1.65
N ALA A 118 -19.61 -14.41 -2.89
CA ALA A 118 -20.17 -15.56 -3.59
C ALA A 118 -19.72 -16.90 -2.98
N GLY A 119 -18.84 -16.91 -1.99
CA GLY A 119 -18.32 -18.10 -1.32
C GLY A 119 -17.22 -18.84 -2.11
N CYS A 120 -16.75 -18.25 -3.21
CA CYS A 120 -15.73 -18.82 -4.09
C CYS A 120 -14.34 -18.23 -3.84
N GLY A 121 -14.27 -17.05 -3.24
CA GLY A 121 -13.05 -16.27 -3.02
C GLY A 121 -12.13 -16.82 -1.94
N PRO A 122 -10.86 -16.39 -1.93
CA PRO A 122 -9.90 -16.74 -0.91
C PRO A 122 -10.20 -16.01 0.42
N GLU A 123 -9.52 -16.42 1.50
CA GLU A 123 -9.69 -15.77 2.81
C GLU A 123 -9.05 -14.36 2.87
N ASN A 124 -8.09 -14.06 1.99
CA ASN A 124 -7.38 -12.78 1.90
C ASN A 124 -7.81 -11.92 0.69
N THR A 125 -7.94 -10.62 0.91
CA THR A 125 -8.25 -9.61 -0.13
C THR A 125 -7.15 -8.54 -0.17
N ASP A 126 -5.89 -8.96 -0.33
CA ASP A 126 -4.70 -8.09 -0.43
C ASP A 126 -4.68 -7.19 -1.69
N GLY A 127 -5.63 -7.41 -2.60
CA GLY A 127 -5.78 -6.64 -3.83
C GLY A 127 -4.79 -7.05 -4.91
N GLU A 128 -4.16 -8.22 -4.77
CA GLU A 128 -3.29 -8.80 -5.79
C GLU A 128 -3.99 -9.93 -6.52
N TRP A 129 -3.89 -9.91 -7.85
CA TRP A 129 -4.40 -11.00 -8.67
C TRP A 129 -3.35 -12.09 -8.75
N ASN A 130 -3.48 -13.10 -7.89
CA ASN A 130 -2.55 -14.22 -7.79
C ASN A 130 -3.25 -15.56 -8.13
N ASP A 131 -2.53 -16.68 -8.01
CA ASP A 131 -3.05 -18.01 -8.28
C ASP A 131 -4.31 -18.35 -7.45
N SER A 132 -4.37 -17.86 -6.21
CA SER A 132 -5.53 -18.07 -5.32
C SER A 132 -6.77 -17.36 -5.87
N ALA A 133 -6.63 -16.08 -6.25
CA ALA A 133 -7.70 -15.30 -6.87
C ALA A 133 -8.16 -15.89 -8.20
N SER A 134 -7.21 -16.30 -9.06
CA SER A 134 -7.50 -16.95 -10.34
C SER A 134 -8.29 -18.26 -10.15
N LYS A 135 -7.87 -19.09 -9.20
CA LYS A 135 -8.56 -20.35 -8.87
C LYS A 135 -9.95 -20.13 -8.28
N SER A 136 -10.14 -19.07 -7.51
CA SER A 136 -11.46 -18.65 -7.04
C SER A 136 -12.40 -18.28 -8.18
N LEU A 137 -11.89 -17.63 -9.23
CA LEU A 137 -12.67 -17.34 -10.44
C LEU A 137 -13.01 -18.62 -11.22
N GLU A 138 -12.09 -19.58 -11.31
CA GLU A 138 -12.37 -20.89 -11.93
C GLU A 138 -13.47 -21.65 -11.18
N LEU A 139 -13.41 -21.67 -9.85
CA LEU A 139 -14.46 -22.26 -9.02
C LEU A 139 -15.80 -21.55 -9.24
N TYR A 140 -15.80 -20.22 -9.28
CA TYR A 140 -16.98 -19.44 -9.59
C TYR A 140 -17.55 -19.82 -10.96
N ASN A 141 -16.72 -19.84 -12.01
CA ASN A 141 -17.11 -20.20 -13.36
C ASN A 141 -17.72 -21.61 -13.42
N LYS A 142 -17.15 -22.57 -12.69
CA LYS A 142 -17.67 -23.94 -12.59
C LYS A 142 -19.07 -24.00 -11.96
N HIS A 143 -19.31 -23.25 -10.90
CA HIS A 143 -20.57 -23.30 -10.14
C HIS A 143 -21.66 -22.38 -10.72
N ALA A 144 -21.29 -21.19 -11.20
CA ALA A 144 -22.20 -20.24 -11.87
C ALA A 144 -22.44 -20.58 -13.35
N LYS A 145 -21.69 -21.55 -13.91
CA LYS A 145 -21.70 -21.89 -15.35
C LYS A 145 -21.34 -20.68 -16.24
N THR A 146 -20.44 -19.83 -15.76
CA THR A 146 -19.93 -18.66 -16.48
C THR A 146 -18.57 -18.95 -17.12
N LYS A 147 -18.10 -18.01 -17.96
CA LYS A 147 -16.84 -18.12 -18.70
C LYS A 147 -16.06 -16.80 -18.64
N PHE A 148 -15.85 -16.28 -17.44
CA PHE A 148 -15.01 -15.10 -17.27
C PHE A 148 -13.54 -15.44 -17.57
N ASP A 149 -12.83 -14.54 -18.22
CA ASP A 149 -11.40 -14.64 -18.47
C ASP A 149 -10.58 -14.46 -17.17
N ALA A 150 -9.31 -14.84 -17.21
CA ALA A 150 -8.44 -14.84 -16.03
C ALA A 150 -7.93 -13.43 -15.63
N SER A 151 -8.50 -12.33 -16.13
CA SER A 151 -8.04 -10.97 -15.83
C SER A 151 -9.11 -10.13 -15.12
N PRO A 152 -8.82 -9.54 -13.95
CA PRO A 152 -9.80 -8.73 -13.22
C PRO A 152 -10.11 -7.43 -13.97
N ASN A 153 -11.38 -7.22 -14.26
CA ASN A 153 -11.86 -6.06 -15.00
C ASN A 153 -13.24 -5.59 -14.50
N GLU A 154 -13.63 -4.38 -14.89
CA GLU A 154 -14.86 -3.75 -14.41
C GLU A 154 -16.13 -4.49 -14.87
N GLN A 155 -16.10 -5.11 -16.06
CA GLN A 155 -17.22 -5.89 -16.58
C GLN A 155 -17.45 -7.16 -15.74
N MET A 156 -16.38 -7.85 -15.35
CA MET A 156 -16.41 -8.98 -14.43
C MET A 156 -16.95 -8.54 -13.07
N LEU A 157 -16.46 -7.42 -12.52
CA LEU A 157 -16.95 -6.89 -11.25
C LEU A 157 -18.45 -6.62 -11.27
N ALA A 158 -18.95 -5.97 -12.33
CA ALA A 158 -20.38 -5.72 -12.51
C ALA A 158 -21.19 -7.03 -12.57
N ALA A 159 -20.72 -8.01 -13.35
CA ALA A 159 -21.42 -9.29 -13.49
C ALA A 159 -21.39 -10.16 -12.22
N LEU A 160 -20.33 -10.06 -11.41
CA LEU A 160 -20.27 -10.71 -10.10
C LEU A 160 -21.26 -10.07 -9.10
N ARG A 161 -21.46 -8.75 -9.17
CA ARG A 161 -22.41 -8.01 -8.33
C ARG A 161 -23.87 -8.30 -8.66
N GLU A 162 -24.19 -8.62 -9.91
CA GLU A 162 -25.55 -8.99 -10.33
C GLU A 162 -26.02 -10.33 -9.74
N ARG A 163 -25.08 -11.18 -9.30
CA ARG A 163 -25.43 -12.46 -8.67
C ARG A 163 -25.62 -12.29 -7.16
N ASP A 164 -26.87 -12.44 -6.73
CA ASP A 164 -27.22 -12.48 -5.32
C ASP A 164 -26.90 -13.83 -4.67
N GLY A 165 -26.41 -13.80 -3.44
CA GLY A 165 -26.16 -14.99 -2.61
C GLY A 165 -24.85 -15.74 -2.91
N ARG A 166 -24.68 -16.90 -2.25
CA ARG A 166 -23.52 -17.78 -2.48
C ARG A 166 -23.70 -18.59 -3.74
N VAL A 167 -22.64 -18.67 -4.53
CA VAL A 167 -22.53 -19.51 -5.72
C VAL A 167 -21.79 -20.80 -5.38
N CYS A 168 -20.69 -20.72 -4.62
CA CYS A 168 -19.90 -21.89 -4.27
C CYS A 168 -20.43 -22.56 -2.97
N PRO A 169 -20.38 -23.91 -2.91
CA PRO A 169 -20.85 -24.66 -1.73
C PRO A 169 -19.93 -24.44 -0.52
N LEU A 170 -20.51 -24.44 0.68
CA LEU A 170 -19.74 -24.41 1.93
C LEU A 170 -18.93 -25.70 2.09
N THR A 171 -17.61 -25.58 2.17
CA THR A 171 -16.72 -26.71 2.40
C THR A 171 -16.26 -26.69 3.87
N CYS A 172 -16.68 -27.69 4.64
CA CYS A 172 -16.30 -27.81 6.05
C CYS A 172 -14.97 -28.54 6.24
N ARG A 173 -14.24 -28.20 7.29
CA ARG A 173 -13.05 -28.94 7.72
C ARG A 173 -13.40 -30.40 8.05
N PRO A 174 -12.45 -31.36 7.90
CA PRO A 174 -12.69 -32.75 8.26
C PRO A 174 -13.21 -32.92 9.69
N GLY A 175 -14.19 -33.81 9.88
CA GLY A 175 -14.89 -33.99 11.16
C GLY A 175 -16.05 -33.03 11.40
N PHE A 176 -16.35 -32.15 10.44
CA PHE A 176 -17.53 -31.29 10.42
C PHE A 176 -18.35 -31.57 9.15
N ARG A 177 -19.67 -31.39 9.23
CA ARG A 177 -20.58 -31.45 8.08
C ARG A 177 -21.37 -30.16 7.98
N VAL A 178 -21.84 -29.83 6.77
CA VAL A 178 -22.73 -28.69 6.56
C VAL A 178 -24.12 -29.01 7.10
N GLN A 179 -24.65 -28.16 7.98
CA GLN A 179 -26.02 -28.22 8.48
C GLN A 179 -26.54 -26.79 8.67
N ASN A 180 -27.68 -26.44 8.07
CA ASN A 180 -28.29 -25.09 8.12
C ASN A 180 -27.30 -23.97 7.80
N ASN A 181 -26.51 -24.13 6.74
CA ASN A 181 -25.49 -23.16 6.31
C ASN A 181 -24.36 -22.92 7.35
N ALA A 182 -24.14 -23.87 8.27
CA ALA A 182 -23.05 -23.86 9.24
C ALA A 182 -22.30 -25.20 9.27
N CYS A 183 -21.02 -25.17 9.62
CA CYS A 183 -20.24 -26.38 9.83
C CYS A 183 -20.45 -26.88 11.27
N VAL A 184 -21.14 -28.00 11.42
CA VAL A 184 -21.40 -28.64 12.72
C VAL A 184 -20.54 -29.89 12.88
N ALA A 185 -20.04 -30.15 14.09
CA ALA A 185 -19.20 -31.30 14.36
C ALA A 185 -19.97 -32.61 14.10
N ILE A 186 -19.34 -33.55 13.39
CA ILE A 186 -19.87 -34.89 13.22
C ILE A 186 -19.68 -35.60 14.57
N PRO A 187 -20.76 -36.03 15.25
CA PRO A 187 -20.63 -36.70 16.54
C PRO A 187 -19.75 -37.94 16.38
N ARG A 188 -18.64 -37.99 17.12
CA ARG A 188 -17.80 -39.19 17.19
C ARG A 188 -18.64 -40.27 17.87
N GLN A 189 -18.97 -41.34 17.13
CA GLN A 189 -19.62 -42.49 17.72
C GLN A 189 -18.60 -43.17 18.64
N VAL A 190 -18.65 -42.84 19.92
CA VAL A 190 -17.92 -43.60 20.94
C VAL A 190 -18.65 -44.93 21.02
N GLN A 191 -18.04 -45.98 20.48
CA GLN A 191 -18.51 -47.34 20.68
C GLN A 191 -18.50 -47.57 22.20
N GLN A 192 -19.67 -47.55 22.83
CA GLN A 192 -19.78 -47.72 24.26
C GLN A 192 -19.18 -49.09 24.60
N ARG A 193 -18.07 -49.06 25.34
CA ARG A 193 -17.51 -50.27 25.94
C ARG A 193 -18.60 -50.82 26.86
N PRO A 194 -19.07 -52.07 26.72
CA PRO A 194 -20.13 -52.60 27.58
C PRO A 194 -19.72 -52.40 29.03
N GLN A 195 -20.55 -51.70 29.81
CA GLN A 195 -20.32 -51.56 31.23
C GLN A 195 -20.44 -52.95 31.84
N GLN A 196 -19.30 -53.55 32.24
CA GLN A 196 -19.33 -54.64 33.19
C GLN A 196 -20.08 -54.11 34.41
N GLN A 197 -21.22 -54.74 34.71
CA GLN A 197 -22.05 -54.46 35.87
C GLN A 197 -21.14 -54.31 37.09
N GLN A 198 -21.06 -53.09 37.64
CA GLN A 198 -20.52 -52.88 38.97
C GLN A 198 -21.43 -53.66 39.93
N GLN A 199 -20.99 -54.85 40.33
CA GLN A 199 -21.56 -55.54 41.47
C GLN A 199 -21.40 -54.62 42.68
N GLN A 200 -22.51 -54.15 43.22
CA GLN A 200 -22.53 -53.43 44.49
C GLN A 200 -21.91 -54.32 45.57
N PRO A 201 -20.95 -53.82 46.38
CA PRO A 201 -20.53 -54.53 47.58
C PRO A 201 -21.72 -54.59 48.54
N GLN A 202 -22.13 -55.80 48.92
CA GLN A 202 -23.11 -56.02 49.98
C GLN A 202 -22.63 -55.32 51.26
N GLN A 203 -23.46 -54.45 51.82
CA GLN A 203 -23.24 -53.85 53.13
C GLN A 203 -23.18 -54.96 54.18
N GLN A 204 -21.96 -55.33 54.60
CA GLN A 204 -21.78 -56.12 55.81
C GLN A 204 -22.16 -55.26 57.01
N GLN A 205 -23.20 -55.73 57.69
CA GLN A 205 -23.77 -55.23 58.93
C GLN A 205 -22.69 -54.92 59.97
N GLN A 206 -22.59 -53.65 60.39
CA GLN A 206 -21.98 -53.31 61.66
C GLN A 206 -23.08 -53.15 62.70
N GLN A 207 -23.03 -54.04 63.70
CA GLN A 207 -23.96 -54.10 64.83
C GLN A 207 -23.80 -52.86 65.74
N PRO A 208 -24.89 -52.39 66.39
CA PRO A 208 -24.86 -51.22 67.25
C PRO A 208 -24.18 -51.50 68.60
N ALA A 209 -23.55 -50.47 69.13
CA ALA A 209 -22.82 -50.46 70.38
C ALA A 209 -23.68 -50.89 71.58
N PHE A 210 -23.13 -51.82 72.36
CA PHE A 210 -23.62 -52.31 73.63
C PHE A 210 -23.70 -51.16 74.65
N GLN A 211 -24.91 -50.82 75.13
CA GLN A 211 -25.11 -49.91 76.26
C GLN A 211 -25.29 -50.70 77.58
N PRO A 212 -24.73 -50.24 78.71
CA PRO A 212 -24.80 -50.93 80.00
C PRO A 212 -26.21 -50.89 80.63
N ARG A 213 -26.53 -51.96 81.34
CA ARG A 213 -27.81 -52.20 82.04
C ARG A 213 -28.02 -51.18 83.17
N GLY A 214 -29.20 -50.55 83.22
CA GLY A 214 -29.66 -49.82 84.42
C GLY A 214 -30.49 -48.54 84.19
N THR A 215 -30.69 -48.09 82.95
CA THR A 215 -31.48 -46.87 82.67
C THR A 215 -32.87 -47.24 82.14
N ILE A 216 -33.94 -46.87 82.86
CA ILE A 216 -35.31 -47.01 82.38
C ILE A 216 -35.66 -45.75 81.61
N CYS A 217 -36.02 -45.90 80.33
CA CYS A 217 -36.47 -44.79 79.48
C CYS A 217 -37.94 -44.99 79.13
N VAL A 218 -38.79 -44.00 79.40
CA VAL A 218 -40.19 -44.00 78.96
C VAL A 218 -40.45 -42.73 78.16
N ARG A 219 -40.88 -42.90 76.90
CA ARG A 219 -41.15 -41.81 75.93
C ARG A 219 -39.99 -40.85 75.72
N GLY A 220 -38.77 -41.39 75.59
CA GLY A 220 -37.60 -40.65 75.11
C GLY A 220 -36.88 -39.78 76.14
N ILE A 221 -37.26 -39.86 77.42
CA ILE A 221 -36.53 -39.22 78.51
C ILE A 221 -35.97 -40.32 79.41
N CYS A 222 -34.65 -40.34 79.57
CA CYS A 222 -33.90 -41.32 80.34
C CYS A 222 -33.32 -40.62 81.57
N VAL A 223 -33.67 -41.10 82.77
CA VAL A 223 -33.12 -40.59 84.04
C VAL A 223 -32.23 -41.68 84.63
N GLY A 224 -30.93 -41.42 84.74
CA GLY A 224 -29.99 -42.30 85.43
C GLY A 224 -30.12 -42.12 86.94
N ASN A 225 -30.04 -43.22 87.69
CA ASN A 225 -29.87 -43.19 89.14
C ASN A 225 -28.38 -43.18 89.48
#